data_AF-A0A7K0MY45-F1
#
_entry.id   AF-A0A7K0MY45-F1
#
_cell.length_a   1.000
_cell.length_b   1.000
_cell.length_c   1.000
_cell.angle_alpha   90.00
_cell.angle_beta   90.00
_cell.angle_gamma   90.00
#
_symmetry.space_group_name_H-M   'P 1'
#
loop_
_entity.id
_entity.type
_entity.pdbx_description
1 polymer ?
#
loop_
_entity_poly.entity_id
_entity_poly.type
_entity_poly.pdbx_seq_one_letter_code
_entity_poly.pdbx_strand_id
1 'polypeptide(L)'
;MPESNVRVRFSPAPTGFLHVGGARTALFNWLFARNVGGVLILRIEDTDVARSRQEWVDGIQETLTWLGLGWDEGPFLQSSRFDLYLAAADRMLAEGLAYECFCTEEES
;
A
#
# COMPACT_ATOMS: atom_id res chain seq x y z
N MET A 1 -29.20 6.37 3.35
CA MET A 1 -28.34 5.44 4.11
C MET A 1 -27.26 6.28 4.78
N PRO A 2 -26.90 6.05 6.05
CA PRO A 2 -25.80 6.83 6.63
C PRO A 2 -24.54 6.54 5.81
N GLU A 3 -23.80 7.58 5.44
CA GLU A 3 -22.47 7.42 4.84
C GLU A 3 -21.63 6.58 5.79
N SER A 4 -21.23 5.38 5.38
CA SER A 4 -20.32 4.60 6.19
C SER A 4 -18.95 5.22 6.05
N ASN A 5 -18.33 5.63 7.17
CA ASN A 5 -16.96 6.15 7.19
C ASN A 5 -15.93 5.00 7.06
N VAL A 6 -16.31 3.89 6.42
CA VAL A 6 -15.48 2.69 6.29
C VAL A 6 -14.53 2.88 5.13
N ARG A 7 -13.24 2.75 5.42
CA ARG A 7 -12.16 2.89 4.44
C ARG A 7 -11.25 1.69 4.56
N VAL A 8 -11.16 0.92 3.48
CA VAL A 8 -10.26 -0.23 3.37
C VAL A 8 -9.27 0.00 2.26
N ARG A 9 -8.20 -0.81 2.22
CA ARG A 9 -7.14 -0.67 1.23
C ARG A 9 -6.71 -2.02 0.70
N PHE A 10 -6.28 -2.02 -0.55
CA PHE A 10 -5.44 -3.06 -1.10
C PHE A 10 -4.03 -2.51 -1.30
N SER A 11 -3.04 -3.15 -0.67
CA SER A 11 -1.66 -2.65 -0.60
C SER A 11 -0.63 -3.64 -1.16
N PRO A 12 -0.58 -3.87 -2.49
CA PRO A 12 0.38 -4.80 -3.09
C PRO A 12 1.77 -4.17 -3.22
N ALA A 13 2.81 -4.98 -2.96
CA ALA A 13 4.17 -4.63 -3.34
C ALA A 13 4.40 -4.99 -4.81
N PRO A 14 4.96 -4.10 -5.64
CA PRO A 14 5.21 -4.37 -7.04
C PRO A 14 6.53 -5.12 -7.21
N THR A 15 6.65 -6.32 -6.63
CA THR A 15 7.84 -7.19 -6.75
C THR A 15 7.60 -8.37 -7.70
N GLY A 16 6.54 -8.27 -8.51
CA GLY A 16 6.06 -9.31 -9.43
C GLY A 16 4.58 -9.08 -9.79
N PHE A 17 4.05 -9.93 -10.67
CA PHE A 17 2.64 -9.86 -11.07
C PHE A 17 1.69 -10.27 -9.94
N LEU A 18 0.46 -9.73 -10.01
CA LEU A 18 -0.59 -10.05 -9.05
C LEU A 18 -0.97 -11.53 -9.15
N HIS A 19 -0.66 -12.31 -8.12
CA HIS A 19 -1.06 -13.72 -8.03
C HIS A 19 -2.46 -13.87 -7.43
N VAL A 20 -3.03 -15.08 -7.53
CA VAL A 20 -4.40 -15.42 -7.08
C VAL A 20 -4.66 -15.05 -5.62
N GLY A 21 -3.69 -15.31 -4.73
CA GLY A 21 -3.77 -14.88 -3.33
C GLY A 21 -3.96 -13.36 -3.16
N GLY A 22 -3.24 -12.54 -3.93
CA GLY A 22 -3.39 -11.09 -3.93
C GLY A 22 -4.75 -10.65 -4.50
N ALA A 23 -5.18 -11.26 -5.61
CA ALA A 23 -6.49 -11.01 -6.21
C ALA A 23 -7.64 -11.34 -5.25
N ARG A 24 -7.53 -12.44 -4.49
CA ARG A 24 -8.49 -12.78 -3.44
C ARG A 24 -8.55 -11.68 -2.37
N THR A 25 -7.41 -11.23 -1.87
CA THR A 25 -7.39 -10.16 -0.85
C THR A 25 -7.99 -8.85 -1.39
N ALA A 26 -7.70 -8.49 -2.64
CA ALA A 26 -8.32 -7.33 -3.29
C ALA A 26 -9.84 -7.48 -3.39
N LEU A 27 -10.33 -8.65 -3.83
CA LEU A 27 -11.76 -8.96 -3.93
C LEU A 27 -12.48 -8.86 -2.59
N PHE A 28 -11.88 -9.37 -1.51
CA PHE A 28 -12.49 -9.29 -0.18
C PHE A 28 -12.66 -7.84 0.31
N ASN A 29 -11.62 -7.02 0.16
CA ASN A 29 -11.69 -5.60 0.51
C ASN A 29 -12.71 -4.86 -0.36
N TRP A 30 -12.71 -5.15 -1.66
CA TRP A 30 -13.66 -4.56 -2.61
C TRP A 30 -15.11 -4.93 -2.25
N LEU A 31 -15.42 -6.21 -2.06
CA LEU A 31 -16.76 -6.67 -1.68
C LEU A 31 -17.22 -6.04 -0.37
N PHE A 32 -16.33 -5.99 0.63
CA PHE A 32 -16.64 -5.37 1.91
C PHE A 32 -16.96 -3.88 1.76
N ALA A 33 -16.12 -3.12 1.06
CA ALA A 33 -16.34 -1.70 0.79
C ALA A 33 -17.66 -1.47 0.06
N ARG A 34 -17.93 -2.21 -1.02
CA ARG A 34 -19.18 -2.08 -1.80
C ARG A 34 -20.41 -2.45 -0.99
N ASN A 35 -20.34 -3.50 -0.17
CA ASN A 35 -21.47 -3.94 0.67
C ASN A 35 -21.88 -2.89 1.72
N VAL A 36 -20.92 -2.14 2.26
CA VAL A 36 -21.20 -1.12 3.29
C VAL A 36 -21.26 0.31 2.72
N GLY A 37 -21.11 0.49 1.41
CA GLY A 37 -20.99 1.81 0.77
C GLY A 37 -19.76 2.60 1.24
N GLY A 38 -18.66 1.90 1.56
CA GLY A 38 -17.38 2.48 1.97
C GLY A 38 -16.43 2.70 0.78
N VAL A 39 -15.19 3.05 1.11
CA VAL A 39 -14.13 3.42 0.15
C VAL A 39 -13.06 2.34 0.08
N LEU A 40 -12.69 1.94 -1.14
CA LEU A 40 -11.51 1.13 -1.42
C LEU A 40 -10.36 2.02 -1.93
N ILE A 41 -9.22 1.93 -1.26
CA ILE A 41 -7.99 2.65 -1.62
C ILE A 41 -6.98 1.69 -2.25
N LEU A 42 -6.41 2.05 -3.40
CA LEU A 42 -5.24 1.35 -3.96
C LEU A 42 -3.96 2.06 -3.56
N ARG A 43 -3.04 1.34 -2.91
CA ARG A 43 -1.74 1.87 -2.50
C ARG A 43 -0.62 0.91 -2.87
N ILE A 44 0.29 1.33 -3.72
CA ILE A 44 1.40 0.50 -4.18
C ILE A 44 2.57 0.64 -3.22
N GLU A 45 3.03 -0.48 -2.65
CA GLU A 45 4.12 -0.54 -1.67
C GLU A 45 5.49 -0.64 -2.38
N ASP A 46 5.86 0.41 -3.12
CA ASP A 46 7.08 0.49 -3.95
C ASP A 46 8.31 1.06 -3.21
N THR A 47 8.42 0.85 -1.90
CA THR A 47 9.52 1.39 -1.09
C THR A 47 10.86 0.70 -1.34
N ASP A 48 10.83 -0.54 -1.80
CA ASP A 48 12.05 -1.26 -2.21
C ASP A 48 12.34 -0.99 -3.68
N VAL A 49 13.15 0.02 -3.94
CA VAL A 49 13.48 0.47 -5.31
C VAL A 49 14.21 -0.61 -6.11
N ALA A 50 15.01 -1.46 -5.46
CA ALA A 50 15.76 -2.51 -6.15
C ALA A 50 14.85 -3.65 -6.67
N ARG A 51 13.76 -3.91 -5.95
CA ARG A 51 12.78 -4.94 -6.29
C ARG A 51 11.48 -4.39 -6.87
N SER A 52 11.35 -3.08 -7.08
CA SER A 52 10.17 -2.47 -7.66
C SER A 52 10.40 -2.13 -9.12
N ARG A 53 9.43 -2.41 -9.99
CA ARG A 53 9.47 -2.04 -11.41
C ARG A 53 8.12 -1.49 -11.85
N GLN A 54 8.17 -0.49 -12.71
CA GLN A 54 6.97 0.14 -13.27
C GLN A 54 6.06 -0.88 -13.98
N GLU A 55 6.65 -1.86 -14.69
CA GLU A 55 5.90 -2.93 -15.36
C GLU A 55 4.96 -3.71 -14.41
N TRP A 56 5.38 -3.90 -13.15
CA TRP A 56 4.58 -4.62 -12.16
C TRP A 56 3.51 -3.73 -11.55
N VAL A 57 3.80 -2.43 -11.35
CA VAL A 57 2.82 -1.42 -10.93
C VAL A 57 1.68 -1.33 -11.95
N ASP A 58 2.01 -1.27 -13.23
CA ASP A 58 1.04 -1.19 -14.31
C ASP A 58 0.24 -2.51 -14.41
N GLY A 59 0.94 -3.66 -14.40
CA GLY A 59 0.31 -4.97 -14.46
C GLY A 59 -0.66 -5.26 -13.30
N ILE A 60 -0.39 -4.76 -12.09
CA ILE A 60 -1.32 -4.83 -10.95
C ILE A 60 -2.62 -4.06 -11.27
N GLN A 61 -2.50 -2.82 -11.76
CA GLN A 61 -3.65 -1.97 -12.06
C GLN A 61 -4.49 -2.55 -13.21
N GLU A 62 -3.83 -3.05 -14.26
CA GLU A 62 -4.48 -3.73 -15.38
C GLU A 62 -5.24 -4.97 -14.90
N THR A 63 -4.61 -5.81 -14.07
CA THR A 63 -5.25 -7.03 -13.56
C THR A 63 -6.47 -6.70 -12.70
N LEU A 64 -6.38 -5.72 -11.81
CA LEU A 64 -7.52 -5.28 -10.99
C LEU A 64 -8.66 -4.73 -11.85
N THR A 65 -8.33 -3.94 -12.86
CA THR A 65 -9.31 -3.40 -13.82
C THR A 65 -9.99 -4.52 -14.60
N TRP A 66 -9.22 -5.50 -15.10
CA TRP A 66 -9.74 -6.67 -15.80
C TRP A 66 -10.67 -7.52 -14.94
N LEU A 67 -10.38 -7.67 -13.64
CA LEU A 67 -11.24 -8.35 -12.68
C LEU A 67 -12.49 -7.54 -12.28
N GLY A 68 -12.63 -6.30 -12.74
CA GLY A 68 -13.73 -5.40 -12.34
C GLY A 68 -13.59 -4.84 -10.92
N LEU A 69 -12.40 -4.93 -10.33
CA LEU A 69 -12.10 -4.49 -8.96
C LEU A 69 -11.63 -3.03 -8.93
N GLY A 70 -12.50 -2.11 -9.34
CA GLY A 70 -12.21 -0.68 -9.29
C GLY A 70 -12.06 -0.14 -7.87
N TRP A 71 -11.06 0.72 -7.67
CA TRP A 71 -10.82 1.47 -6.43
C TRP A 71 -11.34 2.90 -6.55
N ASP A 72 -11.62 3.52 -5.40
CA ASP A 72 -12.20 4.86 -5.31
C ASP A 72 -11.11 5.94 -5.14
N GLU A 73 -9.98 5.59 -4.53
CA GLU A 73 -8.83 6.48 -4.34
C GLU A 73 -7.50 5.81 -4.70
N GLY A 74 -6.59 6.56 -5.30
CA GLY A 74 -5.28 6.10 -5.74
C GLY A 74 -5.18 5.88 -7.27
N PRO A 75 -4.10 5.22 -7.75
CA PRO A 75 -3.05 4.58 -6.97
C PRO A 75 -2.18 5.60 -6.22
N PHE A 76 -1.88 5.31 -4.95
CA PHE A 76 -0.86 6.03 -4.20
C PHE A 76 0.44 5.22 -4.19
N LEU A 77 1.52 5.79 -4.71
CA LEU A 77 2.87 5.21 -4.58
C LEU A 77 3.44 5.58 -3.20
N GLN A 78 4.16 4.66 -2.56
CA GLN A 78 4.86 4.95 -1.30
C GLN A 78 6.18 5.69 -1.54
N SER A 79 6.84 5.45 -2.67
CA SER A 79 8.06 6.15 -3.07
C SER A 79 7.88 7.68 -3.16
N SER A 80 6.69 8.15 -3.52
CA SER A 80 6.35 9.58 -3.59
C SER A 80 5.99 10.21 -2.23
N ARG A 81 6.18 9.48 -1.13
CA ARG A 81 5.78 9.89 0.23
C ARG A 81 6.91 9.80 1.25
N PHE A 82 8.17 9.61 0.81
CA PHE A 82 9.31 9.51 1.72
C PHE A 82 9.44 10.70 2.67
N ASP A 83 9.14 11.92 2.21
CA ASP A 83 9.16 13.12 3.06
C ASP A 83 8.26 12.98 4.31
N LEU A 84 7.10 12.32 4.18
CA LEU A 84 6.18 12.10 5.29
C LEU A 84 6.74 11.07 6.28
N TYR A 85 7.46 10.06 5.79
CA TYR A 85 8.06 9.05 6.65
C TYR A 85 9.27 9.61 7.39
N LEU A 86 10.10 10.41 6.72
CA LEU A 86 11.22 11.11 7.33
C LEU A 86 10.73 12.06 8.43
N ALA A 87 9.72 12.90 8.15
CA ALA A 87 9.15 13.80 9.15
C ALA A 87 8.50 13.06 10.34
N ALA A 88 7.98 11.85 10.12
CA ALA A 88 7.48 10.99 11.20
C ALA A 88 8.63 10.40 12.03
N ALA A 89 9.69 9.91 11.37
CA ALA A 89 10.88 9.37 12.03
C ALA A 89 11.59 10.45 12.89
N ASP A 90 11.78 11.65 12.34
CA ASP A 90 12.37 12.79 13.05
C ASP A 90 11.59 13.14 14.33
N ARG A 91 10.25 13.09 14.25
CA ARG A 91 9.39 13.30 15.40
C ARG A 91 9.54 12.21 16.44
N MET A 92 9.61 10.94 16.02
CA MET A 92 9.82 9.82 16.94
C MET A 92 11.18 9.91 17.63
N LEU A 93 12.22 10.38 16.93
CA LEU A 93 13.53 10.66 17.53
C LEU A 93 13.44 11.79 18.56
N ALA A 94 12.79 12.91 18.20
CA ALA A 94 12.62 14.06 19.08
C ALA A 94 11.80 13.75 20.35
N GLU A 95 10.81 12.85 20.26
CA GLU A 95 9.97 12.41 21.38
C GLU A 95 10.62 11.28 22.20
N GLY A 96 11.81 10.79 21.81
CA GLY A 96 12.49 9.67 22.48
C GLY A 96 11.79 8.31 22.28
N LEU A 97 10.94 8.19 21.27
CA LEU A 97 10.22 6.96 20.90
C LEU A 97 11.02 6.08 19.92
N ALA A 98 12.08 6.64 19.32
CA ALA A 98 13.04 5.95 18.46
C ALA A 98 14.47 6.37 18.82
N TYR A 99 15.45 5.58 18.39
CA TYR A 99 16.88 5.88 18.49
C TYR A 99 17.60 5.44 17.22
N GLU A 100 18.74 6.06 16.93
CA GLU A 100 19.60 5.66 15.81
C GLU A 100 20.43 4.44 16.21
N CYS A 101 20.36 3.37 15.40
CA CYS A 101 21.15 2.17 15.58
C CYS A 101 22.42 2.26 14.73
N PHE A 102 23.57 2.04 15.35
CA PHE A 102 24.88 2.03 14.69
C PHE A 102 25.49 0.62 14.61
N CYS A 103 24.71 -0.42 14.92
CA CYS A 103 25.15 -1.80 14.82
C CYS A 103 25.46 -2.17 13.36
N THR A 104 26.49 -2.98 13.18
CA THR A 104 26.78 -3.60 11.89
C THR A 104 25.85 -4.80 11.64
N GLU A 105 25.78 -5.25 10.39
CA GLU A 105 24.97 -6.42 10.01
C GLU A 105 25.43 -7.70 10.73
N GLU A 106 26.73 -7.82 11.06
CA GLU A 106 27.30 -8.94 11.81
C GLU A 106 26.91 -8.93 13.30
N GLU A 107 26.48 -7.79 13.85
CA GLU A 107 26.12 -7.59 15.25
C GLU A 107 24.60 -7.70 15.52
N SER A 108 23.79 -7.92 14.48
CA SER A 108 22.31 -7.88 14.51
C SER A 108 21.64 -9.24 14.67
#